data_AF-A0A2A6ZWK8-F1
#
_entry.id   AF-A0A2A6ZWK8-F1
#
_cell.length_a   1.000
_cell.length_b   1.000
_cell.length_c   1.000
_cell.angle_alpha   90.00
_cell.angle_beta   90.00
_cell.angle_gamma   90.00
#
_symmetry.space_group_name_H-M   'P 1'
#
loop_
_entity.id
_entity.type
_entity.pdbx_description
1 polymer ?
#
loop_
_entity_poly.entity_id
_entity_poly.type
_entity_poly.pdbx_seq_one_letter_code
_entity_poly.pdbx_strand_id
1 'polypeptide(L)'
;MSDEEKRWPFDGFYLKLAEAQREYEQEQHIDPALLTEEERQQKLQEILDCIKASRKKKKEADEQLDPIVPEEEPETAGATPQPTKQYITDLVGEDYKNWHGIVVLDAGTNSGKTYFILKTLLPWTYEHRKRILILCNREALRNQIERDVNRLGRIEVTYEDYDPALGGIVNKPAIDNKYEHTIRVETYQWLETFLQRNEDAAKTYLRSFDYIVSDEYHYMVTDASFNDHVDASYEAIKELWTTKTCIFMSATARPFFDYWELRNMIPEGQHYRLPMDYRFVSSVKFFYRDDDELDIIRRVQPGEKILVFVNTIAKLRKLRDTLKAEGIEDVACLCSKYRQEAEEFDKLDDVLKGNVLQHQVTLTTTTLYNGVDMKDRALKYIVSELWNPLVNAQILGRKRPLDEGDTCAVYLLHYPKERLEGELKKVEKYQLEPVEAYRKWFDDRKAWKTYLHQPETVEILKKSHTVVLDPREGEYCWRKRATLQARVERVFLLQMLEQGYQTELLKKIDESLLAKVERLEPPPLLAYLDAHLNEERYYQDWQKIFFELGHIYNKADGHAEKSLPSYTCARQWLQHYGYDLQKRRVTSGELRNKNVWWVTKQ
;
A
#
# COMPACT_ATOMS: atom_id res chain seq x y z
N MET A 1 25.89 28.65 26.50
CA MET A 1 25.84 27.87 25.24
C MET A 1 25.55 26.45 25.66
N SER A 2 24.27 26.11 25.76
CA SER A 2 23.78 24.85 26.26
C SER A 2 23.34 23.99 25.08
N ASP A 3 23.76 22.73 25.11
CA ASP A 3 23.26 21.66 24.26
C ASP A 3 21.72 21.62 24.30
N GLU A 4 21.10 21.97 23.19
CA GLU A 4 19.70 21.60 22.93
C GLU A 4 19.70 20.12 22.53
N GLU A 5 19.49 19.25 23.51
CA GLU A 5 18.97 17.90 23.28
C GLU A 5 17.72 18.04 22.38
N LYS A 6 17.86 17.63 21.11
CA LYS A 6 16.73 17.40 20.22
C LYS A 6 15.90 16.25 20.79
N ARG A 7 15.00 16.57 21.71
CA ARG A 7 13.90 15.69 22.12
C ARG A 7 13.06 15.41 20.87
N TRP A 8 13.11 14.17 20.40
CA TRP A 8 12.31 13.73 19.27
C TRP A 8 10.83 13.69 19.69
N PRO A 9 9.89 14.26 18.91
CA PRO A 9 8.47 14.28 19.26
C PRO A 9 7.79 12.89 19.22
N PHE A 10 8.56 11.81 19.03
CA PHE A 10 8.08 10.44 18.80
C PHE A 10 8.62 9.39 19.80
N ASP A 11 9.44 9.76 20.80
CA ASP A 11 10.06 8.79 21.72
C ASP A 11 9.03 7.85 22.39
N GLY A 12 7.85 8.36 22.75
CA GLY A 12 6.77 7.56 23.36
C GLY A 12 6.06 6.58 22.39
N PHE A 13 6.12 6.82 21.08
CA PHE A 13 5.56 5.93 20.06
C PHE A 13 6.48 4.74 19.81
N TYR A 14 7.78 5.00 19.69
CA TYR A 14 8.79 3.97 19.48
C TYR A 14 8.88 3.01 20.65
N LEU A 15 8.70 3.49 21.89
CA LEU A 15 8.60 2.65 23.07
C LEU A 15 7.45 1.64 23.00
N LYS A 16 6.22 2.05 22.68
CA LYS A 16 5.05 1.14 22.63
C LYS A 16 5.10 0.12 21.49
N LEU A 17 5.62 0.53 20.33
CA LEU A 17 5.84 -0.37 19.20
C LEU A 17 7.01 -1.35 19.47
N ALA A 18 8.08 -0.84 20.07
CA ALA A 18 9.21 -1.66 20.50
C ALA A 18 8.84 -2.64 21.61
N GLU A 19 7.90 -2.29 22.49
CA GLU A 19 7.31 -3.20 23.47
C GLU A 19 6.53 -4.33 22.79
N ALA A 20 5.68 -4.01 21.81
CA ALA A 20 4.93 -5.01 21.03
C ALA A 20 5.85 -5.97 20.23
N GLN A 21 6.95 -5.45 19.67
CA GLN A 21 7.96 -6.24 18.96
C GLN A 21 8.89 -7.01 19.93
N ARG A 22 9.19 -6.47 21.11
CA ARG A 22 9.97 -7.14 22.17
C ARG A 22 9.22 -8.33 22.77
N GLU A 23 7.92 -8.21 23.03
CA GLU A 23 7.08 -9.36 23.40
C GLU A 23 7.13 -10.47 22.34
N TYR A 24 7.17 -10.08 21.06
CA TYR A 24 7.27 -11.01 19.93
C TYR A 24 8.64 -11.72 19.83
N GLU A 25 9.74 -11.02 20.09
CA GLU A 25 11.10 -11.57 19.95
C GLU A 25 11.61 -12.36 21.16
N GLN A 26 11.10 -12.11 22.37
CA GLN A 26 11.47 -12.87 23.57
C GLN A 26 10.94 -14.32 23.59
N GLU A 27 10.07 -14.71 22.65
CA GLU A 27 9.40 -16.02 22.62
C GLU A 27 9.96 -17.00 21.55
N GLN A 28 11.09 -16.70 20.88
CA GLN A 28 11.62 -17.48 19.74
C GLN A 28 13.12 -17.82 19.92
N HIS A 29 13.46 -18.92 20.61
CA HIS A 29 14.83 -19.48 20.69
C HIS A 29 15.02 -20.65 19.70
N ILE A 30 15.91 -20.58 18.70
CA ILE A 30 16.41 -21.77 17.96
C ILE A 30 17.87 -21.56 17.46
N ASP A 31 18.67 -22.63 17.57
CA ASP A 31 20.08 -22.79 17.19
C ASP A 31 20.23 -23.68 15.93
N PRO A 32 20.98 -23.31 14.87
CA PRO A 32 21.09 -24.10 13.65
C PRO A 32 22.43 -24.85 13.51
N ALA A 33 22.35 -26.19 13.43
CA ALA A 33 23.51 -27.06 13.19
C ALA A 33 23.72 -27.44 11.70
N LEU A 34 25.00 -27.70 11.38
CA LEU A 34 25.64 -27.75 10.07
C LEU A 34 25.37 -29.02 9.23
N LEU A 35 25.27 -28.83 7.90
CA LEU A 35 25.29 -29.87 6.86
C LEU A 35 26.53 -29.70 5.95
N THR A 36 27.05 -30.80 5.41
CA THR A 36 28.27 -30.87 4.58
C THR A 36 28.03 -30.46 3.12
N GLU A 37 29.09 -30.17 2.36
CA GLU A 37 29.03 -29.54 1.03
C GLU A 37 28.50 -30.48 -0.08
N GLU A 38 28.76 -31.79 0.00
CA GLU A 38 28.25 -32.78 -0.96
C GLU A 38 26.74 -33.01 -0.78
N GLU A 39 26.27 -33.06 0.47
CA GLU A 39 24.84 -33.15 0.80
C GLU A 39 24.07 -31.89 0.35
N ARG A 40 24.72 -30.72 0.36
CA ARG A 40 24.15 -29.47 -0.17
C ARG A 40 23.95 -29.52 -1.67
N GLN A 41 24.91 -30.04 -2.44
CA GLN A 41 24.80 -30.11 -3.90
C GLN A 41 23.73 -31.11 -4.36
N GLN A 42 23.64 -32.26 -3.69
CA GLN A 42 22.62 -33.27 -4.01
C GLN A 42 21.21 -32.77 -3.66
N LYS A 43 21.03 -32.15 -2.49
CA LYS A 43 19.76 -31.49 -2.12
C LYS A 43 19.42 -30.33 -3.08
N LEU A 44 20.41 -29.54 -3.51
CA LEU A 44 20.18 -28.43 -4.45
C LEU A 44 19.64 -28.92 -5.79
N GLN A 45 20.09 -30.09 -6.27
CA GLN A 45 19.58 -30.68 -7.51
C GLN A 45 18.13 -31.17 -7.36
N GLU A 46 17.79 -31.85 -6.25
CA GLU A 46 16.41 -32.26 -5.93
C GLU A 46 15.47 -31.04 -5.79
N ILE A 47 15.97 -29.96 -5.18
CA ILE A 47 15.28 -28.67 -5.06
C ILE A 47 14.99 -28.09 -6.44
N LEU A 48 15.97 -28.04 -7.34
CA LEU A 48 15.81 -27.51 -8.70
C LEU A 48 14.77 -28.29 -9.50
N ASP A 49 14.69 -29.60 -9.31
CA ASP A 49 13.70 -30.46 -9.97
C ASP A 49 12.27 -30.24 -9.41
N CYS A 50 12.12 -30.06 -8.09
CA CYS A 50 10.86 -29.62 -7.48
C CYS A 50 10.40 -28.23 -7.98
N ILE A 51 11.32 -27.28 -8.14
CA ILE A 51 11.04 -25.94 -8.67
C ILE A 51 10.59 -26.02 -10.13
N LYS A 52 11.26 -26.82 -10.97
CA LYS A 52 10.85 -27.04 -12.37
C LYS A 52 9.47 -27.69 -12.47
N ALA A 53 9.14 -28.63 -11.58
CA ALA A 53 7.83 -29.27 -11.55
C ALA A 53 6.69 -28.30 -11.15
N SER A 54 6.95 -27.35 -10.24
CA SER A 54 5.94 -26.35 -9.83
C SER A 54 5.68 -25.31 -10.92
N ARG A 55 6.69 -24.96 -11.72
CA ARG A 55 6.61 -23.97 -12.82
C ARG A 55 5.82 -24.48 -14.03
N LYS A 56 5.65 -25.80 -14.22
CA LYS A 56 4.91 -26.37 -15.37
C LYS A 56 3.39 -26.13 -15.36
N LYS A 57 2.86 -25.42 -14.36
CA LYS A 57 1.40 -25.20 -14.16
C LYS A 57 0.88 -23.76 -14.29
N LYS A 58 1.70 -22.77 -14.65
CA LYS A 58 1.20 -21.42 -14.95
C LYS A 58 2.03 -20.77 -16.06
N LYS A 59 1.47 -20.76 -17.26
CA LYS A 59 1.91 -19.90 -18.36
C LYS A 59 0.74 -18.99 -18.67
N GLU A 60 0.76 -17.77 -18.12
CA GLU A 60 -0.22 -16.73 -18.46
C GLU A 60 0.52 -15.43 -18.81
N ALA A 61 -0.13 -14.72 -19.73
CA ALA A 61 0.24 -13.56 -20.55
C ALA A 61 1.46 -12.71 -20.11
N ASP A 62 2.36 -12.51 -21.06
CA ASP A 62 3.45 -11.55 -21.02
C ASP A 62 2.89 -10.11 -21.10
N GLU A 63 2.78 -9.41 -19.97
CA GLU A 63 2.50 -7.97 -19.95
C GLU A 63 3.79 -7.17 -20.23
N GLN A 64 3.80 -6.25 -21.21
CA GLN A 64 4.92 -5.31 -21.39
C GLN A 64 4.89 -4.22 -20.31
N LEU A 65 5.60 -4.45 -19.21
CA LEU A 65 5.92 -3.43 -18.20
C LEU A 65 7.29 -2.82 -18.52
N ASP A 66 7.42 -1.51 -18.35
CA ASP A 66 8.70 -0.79 -18.52
C ASP A 66 9.79 -1.39 -17.59
N PRO A 67 11.06 -1.43 -18.01
CA PRO A 67 12.16 -1.86 -17.15
C PRO A 67 12.27 -0.96 -15.90
N ILE A 68 12.56 -1.55 -14.73
CA ILE A 68 12.80 -0.82 -13.47
C ILE A 68 14.08 -0.01 -13.59
N VAL A 69 15.06 -0.55 -14.30
CA VAL A 69 16.40 0.02 -14.47
C VAL A 69 16.55 0.64 -15.87
N PRO A 70 16.86 1.95 -16.01
CA PRO A 70 17.07 2.58 -17.32
C PRO A 70 18.23 1.98 -18.14
N GLU A 71 18.26 2.24 -19.45
CA GLU A 71 19.34 1.82 -20.37
C GLU A 71 20.58 2.72 -20.32
N GLU A 72 20.41 4.03 -20.20
CA GLU A 72 21.50 5.02 -20.14
C GLU A 72 21.72 5.51 -18.69
N GLU A 73 22.99 5.74 -18.33
CA GLU A 73 23.29 6.59 -17.16
C GLU A 73 22.68 7.98 -17.41
N PRO A 74 22.10 8.66 -16.41
CA PRO A 74 21.50 9.97 -16.64
C PRO A 74 22.56 10.91 -17.22
N GLU A 75 22.41 11.27 -18.49
CA GLU A 75 23.24 12.27 -19.14
C GLU A 75 23.21 13.54 -18.29
N THR A 76 24.39 14.03 -17.90
CA THR A 76 24.55 15.37 -17.32
C THR A 76 24.39 16.39 -18.44
N ALA A 77 23.16 16.55 -18.93
CA ALA A 77 22.80 17.62 -19.84
C ALA A 77 22.86 18.94 -19.07
N GLY A 78 23.82 19.79 -19.44
CA GLY A 78 24.02 21.09 -18.82
C GLY A 78 22.77 21.96 -18.92
N ALA A 79 22.08 22.17 -17.80
CA ALA A 79 21.12 23.26 -17.60
C ALA A 79 20.85 23.45 -16.10
N THR A 80 21.49 24.46 -15.50
CA THR A 80 21.24 25.03 -14.13
C THR A 80 21.32 24.04 -12.94
N PRO A 81 21.84 24.46 -11.78
CA PRO A 81 21.91 23.58 -10.62
C PRO A 81 20.52 23.39 -10.01
N GLN A 82 19.77 22.41 -10.52
CA GLN A 82 18.70 21.79 -9.74
C GLN A 82 19.34 21.02 -8.58
N PRO A 83 18.71 20.94 -7.40
CA PRO A 83 19.23 20.13 -6.31
C PRO A 83 19.37 18.68 -6.79
N THR A 84 20.60 18.18 -6.84
CA THR A 84 20.93 16.81 -7.25
C THR A 84 20.08 15.83 -6.45
N LYS A 85 19.17 15.13 -7.13
CA LYS A 85 18.36 14.07 -6.55
C LYS A 85 19.31 12.98 -6.04
N GLN A 86 19.35 12.78 -4.72
CA GLN A 86 20.20 11.78 -4.09
C GLN A 86 19.58 10.38 -4.25
N TYR A 87 20.38 9.39 -4.65
CA TYR A 87 19.97 8.00 -4.80
C TYR A 87 20.58 7.11 -3.72
N ILE A 88 19.98 5.93 -3.49
CA ILE A 88 20.51 4.93 -2.54
C ILE A 88 21.93 4.53 -2.91
N THR A 89 22.23 4.43 -4.20
CA THR A 89 23.57 4.11 -4.68
C THR A 89 24.61 5.12 -4.20
N ASP A 90 24.29 6.41 -4.20
CA ASP A 90 25.19 7.46 -3.73
C ASP A 90 25.39 7.40 -2.22
N LEU A 91 24.30 7.12 -1.48
CA LEU A 91 24.32 7.04 -0.02
C LEU A 91 25.08 5.81 0.47
N VAL A 92 25.00 4.69 -0.25
CA VAL A 92 25.73 3.45 0.06
C VAL A 92 27.20 3.56 -0.34
N GLY A 93 27.51 4.19 -1.48
CA GLY A 93 28.87 4.26 -1.99
C GLY A 93 29.51 2.89 -2.12
N GLU A 94 30.66 2.70 -1.46
CA GLU A 94 31.46 1.47 -1.47
C GLU A 94 31.25 0.58 -0.24
N ASP A 95 30.42 1.01 0.71
CA ASP A 95 30.21 0.31 1.99
C ASP A 95 29.68 -1.11 1.79
N TYR A 96 28.95 -1.34 0.69
CA TYR A 96 28.34 -2.62 0.37
C TYR A 96 29.32 -3.80 0.26
N LYS A 97 30.59 -3.50 0.02
CA LYS A 97 31.67 -4.49 -0.02
C LYS A 97 31.97 -5.08 1.36
N ASN A 98 31.62 -4.36 2.43
CA ASN A 98 31.89 -4.71 3.82
C ASN A 98 30.62 -5.09 4.61
N TRP A 99 29.47 -5.14 3.95
CA TRP A 99 28.22 -5.48 4.61
C TRP A 99 28.24 -6.89 5.21
N HIS A 100 27.61 -7.01 6.37
CA HIS A 100 27.37 -8.25 7.07
C HIS A 100 26.09 -8.15 7.90
N GLY A 101 25.42 -9.26 8.18
CA GLY A 101 24.19 -9.26 8.98
C GLY A 101 23.08 -8.41 8.34
N ILE A 102 22.43 -7.55 9.14
CA ILE A 102 21.27 -6.75 8.72
C ILE A 102 21.71 -5.47 8.00
N VAL A 103 21.22 -5.24 6.79
CA VAL A 103 21.37 -3.98 6.05
C VAL A 103 19.99 -3.40 5.80
N VAL A 104 19.78 -2.13 6.07
CA VAL A 104 18.49 -1.45 5.88
C VAL A 104 18.60 -0.37 4.83
N LEU A 105 17.72 -0.43 3.84
CA LEU A 105 17.48 0.60 2.84
C LEU A 105 16.09 1.21 3.09
N ASP A 106 16.01 2.15 4.05
CA ASP A 106 14.80 2.92 4.38
C ASP A 106 14.61 4.04 3.37
N ALA A 107 14.06 3.67 2.22
CA ALA A 107 13.78 4.61 1.16
C ALA A 107 12.54 4.19 0.41
N GLY A 108 11.77 5.17 -0.05
CA GLY A 108 10.63 4.85 -0.88
C GLY A 108 10.97 4.55 -2.32
N THR A 109 9.94 4.40 -3.10
CA THR A 109 10.02 3.96 -4.48
C THR A 109 10.70 5.01 -5.36
N ASN A 110 11.39 4.60 -6.43
CA ASN A 110 12.22 5.46 -7.29
C ASN A 110 13.43 6.14 -6.59
N SER A 111 13.87 5.63 -5.44
CA SER A 111 15.12 6.03 -4.77
C SER A 111 16.35 5.27 -5.25
N GLY A 112 16.20 4.37 -6.23
CA GLY A 112 17.30 3.57 -6.76
C GLY A 112 17.61 2.29 -5.96
N LYS A 113 16.73 1.85 -5.05
CA LYS A 113 16.88 0.58 -4.30
C LYS A 113 17.16 -0.62 -5.21
N THR A 114 16.24 -0.95 -6.11
CA THR A 114 16.40 -2.08 -7.06
C THR A 114 17.53 -1.83 -8.05
N TYR A 115 17.72 -0.57 -8.46
CA TYR A 115 18.85 -0.15 -9.30
C TYR A 115 20.18 -0.52 -8.64
N PHE A 116 20.38 -0.14 -7.38
CA PHE A 116 21.59 -0.47 -6.62
C PHE A 116 21.84 -1.98 -6.59
N ILE A 117 20.82 -2.79 -6.34
CA ILE A 117 20.96 -4.25 -6.32
C ILE A 117 21.41 -4.80 -7.68
N LEU A 118 20.80 -4.33 -8.78
CA LEU A 118 21.03 -4.89 -10.12
C LEU A 118 22.24 -4.30 -10.85
N LYS A 119 22.60 -3.04 -10.60
CA LYS A 119 23.68 -2.32 -11.31
C LYS A 119 24.95 -2.15 -10.48
N THR A 120 24.87 -2.23 -9.16
CA THR A 120 26.04 -2.06 -8.27
C THR A 120 26.39 -3.38 -7.58
N LEU A 121 25.46 -3.97 -6.85
CA LEU A 121 25.72 -5.19 -6.08
C LEU A 121 25.90 -6.42 -6.98
N LEU A 122 25.01 -6.64 -7.95
CA LEU A 122 25.01 -7.83 -8.81
C LEU A 122 26.31 -8.02 -9.62
N PRO A 123 26.88 -6.99 -10.29
CA PRO A 123 28.17 -7.15 -10.96
C PRO A 123 29.29 -7.53 -9.99
N TRP A 124 29.34 -6.90 -8.82
CA TRP A 124 30.35 -7.20 -7.81
C TRP A 124 30.21 -8.61 -7.26
N THR A 125 28.99 -9.08 -6.95
CA THR A 125 28.78 -10.46 -6.48
C THR A 125 29.12 -11.49 -7.55
N TYR A 126 28.85 -11.20 -8.82
CA TYR A 126 29.24 -12.05 -9.94
C TYR A 126 30.77 -12.26 -10.00
N GLU A 127 31.54 -11.18 -9.92
CA GLU A 127 33.01 -11.23 -9.92
C GLU A 127 33.56 -12.02 -8.72
N HIS A 128 32.89 -11.92 -7.57
CA HIS A 128 33.30 -12.58 -6.32
C HIS A 128 32.64 -13.95 -6.12
N ARG A 129 31.94 -14.48 -7.13
CA ARG A 129 31.22 -15.77 -7.10
C ARG A 129 30.23 -15.91 -5.94
N LYS A 130 29.63 -14.79 -5.51
CA LYS A 130 28.59 -14.73 -4.49
C LYS A 130 27.20 -14.77 -5.12
N ARG A 131 26.21 -15.24 -4.36
CA ARG A 131 24.84 -15.43 -4.84
C ARG A 131 23.82 -14.54 -4.10
N ILE A 132 22.86 -14.02 -4.85
CA ILE A 132 21.79 -13.13 -4.38
C ILE A 132 20.44 -13.82 -4.56
N LEU A 133 19.60 -13.81 -3.52
CA LEU A 133 18.17 -14.08 -3.62
C LEU A 133 17.40 -12.78 -3.36
N ILE A 134 16.58 -12.36 -4.31
CA ILE A 134 15.60 -11.29 -4.12
C ILE A 134 14.24 -11.91 -3.83
N LEU A 135 13.60 -11.47 -2.74
CA LEU A 135 12.22 -11.74 -2.39
C LEU A 135 11.41 -10.46 -2.51
N CYS A 136 10.24 -10.55 -3.17
CA CYS A 136 9.31 -9.44 -3.34
C CYS A 136 7.86 -9.88 -3.08
N ASN A 137 6.97 -8.91 -2.87
CA ASN A 137 5.59 -9.19 -2.43
C ASN A 137 4.59 -9.59 -3.53
N ARG A 138 4.95 -9.43 -4.81
CA ARG A 138 4.03 -9.59 -5.95
C ARG A 138 4.70 -10.21 -7.17
N GLU A 139 3.96 -11.03 -7.91
CA GLU A 139 4.42 -11.65 -9.16
C GLU A 139 4.77 -10.61 -10.24
N ALA A 140 4.00 -9.52 -10.35
CA ALA A 140 4.28 -8.45 -11.31
C ALA A 140 5.67 -7.83 -11.11
N LEU A 141 6.00 -7.48 -9.85
CA LEU A 141 7.32 -6.96 -9.49
C LEU A 141 8.42 -8.00 -9.71
N ARG A 142 8.18 -9.27 -9.36
CA ARG A 142 9.11 -10.38 -9.65
C ARG A 142 9.45 -10.43 -11.14
N ASN A 143 8.44 -10.47 -11.99
CA ASN A 143 8.60 -10.57 -13.45
C ASN A 143 9.38 -9.37 -14.00
N GLN A 144 9.11 -8.17 -13.48
CA GLN A 144 9.80 -6.95 -13.90
C GLN A 144 11.29 -6.99 -13.53
N ILE A 145 11.64 -7.42 -12.32
CA ILE A 145 13.04 -7.61 -11.89
C ILE A 145 13.71 -8.73 -12.70
N GLU A 146 13.03 -9.86 -12.95
CA GLU A 146 13.56 -10.96 -13.77
C GLU A 146 13.89 -10.51 -15.20
N ARG A 147 13.03 -9.69 -15.81
CA ARG A 147 13.29 -9.11 -17.14
C ARG A 147 14.52 -8.22 -17.14
N ASP A 148 14.69 -7.38 -16.12
CA ASP A 148 15.89 -6.55 -16.00
C ASP A 148 17.14 -7.39 -15.78
N VAL A 149 17.09 -8.44 -14.96
CA VAL A 149 18.20 -9.39 -14.80
C VAL A 149 18.58 -10.03 -16.14
N ASN A 150 17.59 -10.51 -16.91
CA ASN A 150 17.82 -11.11 -18.23
C ASN A 150 18.41 -10.12 -19.22
N ARG A 151 17.92 -8.87 -19.21
CA ARG A 151 18.42 -7.80 -20.08
C ARG A 151 19.86 -7.44 -19.72
N LEU A 152 20.19 -7.26 -18.44
CA LEU A 152 21.52 -6.87 -17.97
C LEU A 152 22.55 -7.98 -18.08
N GLY A 153 22.12 -9.23 -18.01
CA GLY A 153 22.98 -10.41 -18.11
C GLY A 153 23.16 -10.95 -19.52
N ARG A 154 22.47 -10.38 -20.51
CA ARG A 154 22.48 -10.85 -21.90
C ARG A 154 23.90 -10.91 -22.47
N ILE A 155 24.32 -12.10 -22.88
CA ILE A 155 25.55 -12.35 -23.61
C ILE A 155 25.26 -13.20 -24.84
N GLU A 156 26.05 -13.02 -25.90
CA GLU A 156 26.03 -13.91 -27.05
C GLU A 156 27.04 -15.04 -26.80
N VAL A 157 26.56 -16.28 -26.91
CA VAL A 157 27.38 -17.48 -26.80
C VAL A 157 27.23 -18.31 -28.07
N THR A 158 28.26 -19.08 -28.41
CA THR A 158 28.19 -20.04 -29.52
C THR A 158 28.11 -21.44 -28.96
N TYR A 159 27.15 -22.23 -29.43
CA TYR A 159 27.07 -23.66 -29.13
C TYR A 159 27.10 -24.47 -30.42
N GLU A 160 27.66 -25.67 -30.31
CA GLU A 160 27.71 -26.64 -31.40
C GLU A 160 26.34 -27.30 -31.55
N ASP A 161 25.76 -27.23 -32.74
CA ASP A 161 24.50 -27.89 -33.07
C ASP A 161 24.62 -28.62 -34.42
N TYR A 162 23.94 -29.75 -34.57
CA TYR A 162 23.94 -30.48 -35.82
C TYR A 162 22.94 -29.86 -36.80
N ASP A 163 23.41 -29.44 -37.98
CA ASP A 163 22.56 -28.93 -39.05
C ASP A 163 22.26 -30.04 -40.07
N PRO A 164 20.99 -30.52 -40.16
CA PRO A 164 20.61 -31.57 -41.09
C PRO A 164 20.73 -31.17 -42.57
N ALA A 165 20.64 -29.88 -42.89
CA ALA A 165 20.72 -29.37 -44.25
C ALA A 165 22.19 -29.24 -44.73
N LEU A 166 23.11 -28.99 -43.79
CA LEU A 166 24.55 -28.89 -44.08
C LEU A 166 25.31 -30.20 -43.78
N GLY A 167 24.67 -31.18 -43.13
CA GLY A 167 25.25 -32.50 -42.88
C GLY A 167 26.43 -32.49 -41.92
N GLY A 168 26.45 -31.58 -40.93
CA GLY A 168 27.58 -31.42 -40.02
C GLY A 168 27.26 -30.55 -38.80
N ILE A 169 28.22 -30.49 -37.87
CA ILE A 169 28.17 -29.62 -36.70
C ILE A 169 28.44 -28.19 -37.15
N VAL A 170 27.56 -27.27 -36.78
CA VAL A 170 27.70 -25.83 -37.02
C VAL A 170 27.63 -25.08 -35.70
N ASN A 171 28.34 -23.96 -35.62
CA ASN A 171 28.22 -23.05 -34.48
C ASN A 171 26.97 -22.20 -34.66
N LYS A 172 26.02 -22.31 -33.74
CA LYS A 172 24.84 -21.45 -33.70
C LYS A 172 24.99 -20.42 -32.58
N PRO A 173 24.67 -19.14 -32.86
CA PRO A 173 24.58 -18.14 -31.81
C PRO A 173 23.36 -18.45 -30.92
N ALA A 174 23.57 -18.47 -29.62
CA ALA A 174 22.53 -18.43 -28.59
C ALA A 174 22.68 -17.18 -27.74
N ILE A 175 21.56 -16.78 -27.15
CA ILE A 175 21.54 -15.76 -26.11
C ILE A 175 21.53 -16.47 -24.77
N ASP A 176 22.50 -16.16 -23.94
CA ASP A 176 22.61 -16.67 -22.57
C ASP A 176 22.58 -15.52 -21.57
N ASN A 177 22.40 -15.82 -20.28
CA ASN A 177 22.41 -14.87 -19.19
C ASN A 177 23.60 -15.15 -18.26
N LYS A 178 24.63 -14.30 -18.31
CA LYS A 178 25.83 -14.46 -17.47
C LYS A 178 25.52 -14.43 -15.96
N TYR A 179 24.42 -13.82 -15.54
CA TYR A 179 23.99 -13.75 -14.15
C TYR A 179 23.07 -14.90 -13.75
N GLU A 180 22.78 -15.87 -14.64
CA GLU A 180 21.83 -16.95 -14.38
C GLU A 180 22.20 -17.74 -13.11
N HIS A 181 23.46 -17.89 -12.71
CA HIS A 181 23.78 -18.62 -11.47
C HIS A 181 24.01 -17.71 -10.24
N THR A 182 24.09 -16.41 -10.46
CA THR A 182 24.41 -15.39 -9.46
C THR A 182 23.18 -14.84 -8.75
N ILE A 183 22.06 -14.69 -9.46
CA ILE A 183 20.85 -14.08 -8.89
C ILE A 183 19.59 -14.90 -9.13
N ARG A 184 18.74 -14.96 -8.12
CA ARG A 184 17.38 -15.53 -8.19
C ARG A 184 16.39 -14.48 -7.69
N VAL A 185 15.22 -14.42 -8.32
CA VAL A 185 14.14 -13.51 -7.94
C VAL A 185 12.90 -14.36 -7.72
N GLU A 186 12.36 -14.32 -6.50
CA GLU A 186 11.17 -15.08 -6.13
C GLU A 186 10.22 -14.19 -5.32
N THR A 187 9.00 -14.67 -5.08
CA THR A 187 8.04 -13.98 -4.21
C THR A 187 8.10 -14.53 -2.79
N TYR A 188 7.69 -13.75 -1.79
CA TYR A 188 7.51 -14.28 -0.42
C TYR A 188 6.53 -15.46 -0.42
N GLN A 189 5.42 -15.36 -1.16
CA GLN A 189 4.41 -16.41 -1.28
C GLN A 189 4.97 -17.71 -1.88
N TRP A 190 5.90 -17.59 -2.84
CA TRP A 190 6.61 -18.74 -3.38
C TRP A 190 7.46 -19.41 -2.29
N LEU A 191 8.21 -18.64 -1.51
CA LEU A 191 9.03 -19.16 -0.42
C LEU A 191 8.16 -19.84 0.64
N GLU A 192 7.04 -19.23 1.01
CA GLU A 192 6.07 -19.80 1.96
C GLU A 192 5.52 -21.13 1.45
N THR A 193 5.11 -21.19 0.19
CA THR A 193 4.65 -22.43 -0.45
C THR A 193 5.76 -23.49 -0.46
N PHE A 194 7.02 -23.07 -0.66
CA PHE A 194 8.15 -23.98 -0.67
C PHE A 194 8.42 -24.54 0.73
N LEU A 195 8.46 -23.68 1.75
CA LEU A 195 8.59 -24.07 3.17
C LEU A 195 7.51 -25.06 3.58
N GLN A 196 6.27 -24.84 3.17
CA GLN A 196 5.17 -25.76 3.45
C GLN A 196 5.30 -27.14 2.81
N ARG A 197 5.89 -27.21 1.61
CA ARG A 197 6.03 -28.47 0.88
C ARG A 197 7.23 -29.25 1.36
N ASN A 198 8.33 -28.57 1.66
CA ASN A 198 9.56 -29.17 2.13
C ASN A 198 10.44 -28.10 2.82
N GLU A 199 10.27 -27.99 4.14
CA GLU A 199 10.96 -26.99 4.95
C GLU A 199 12.48 -27.12 4.90
N ASP A 200 13.00 -28.35 5.03
CA ASP A 200 14.44 -28.62 5.01
C ASP A 200 15.08 -28.22 3.68
N ALA A 201 14.41 -28.55 2.58
CA ALA A 201 14.86 -28.20 1.24
C ALA A 201 14.82 -26.68 1.03
N ALA A 202 13.76 -26.01 1.48
CA ALA A 202 13.66 -24.55 1.42
C ALA A 202 14.74 -23.85 2.23
N LYS A 203 14.98 -24.29 3.48
CA LYS A 203 16.06 -23.74 4.32
C LYS A 203 17.45 -24.02 3.72
N THR A 204 17.66 -25.19 3.14
CA THR A 204 18.91 -25.52 2.41
C THR A 204 19.10 -24.61 1.19
N TYR A 205 18.02 -24.37 0.44
CA TYR A 205 18.03 -23.44 -0.70
C TYR A 205 18.41 -22.03 -0.25
N LEU A 206 17.77 -21.48 0.80
CA LEU A 206 18.09 -20.15 1.33
C LEU A 206 19.56 -20.03 1.77
N ARG A 207 20.11 -21.05 2.44
CA ARG A 207 21.51 -21.06 2.89
C ARG A 207 22.53 -21.09 1.73
N SER A 208 22.10 -21.45 0.52
CA SER A 208 22.94 -21.46 -0.68
C SER A 208 23.23 -20.06 -1.26
N PHE A 209 22.63 -19.01 -0.69
CA PHE A 209 22.86 -17.61 -1.07
C PHE A 209 23.72 -16.90 -0.02
N ASP A 210 24.42 -15.85 -0.45
CA ASP A 210 25.23 -14.98 0.41
C ASP A 210 24.45 -13.73 0.82
N TYR A 211 23.61 -13.24 -0.08
CA TYR A 211 22.74 -12.09 0.10
C TYR A 211 21.27 -12.48 -0.01
N ILE A 212 20.48 -12.09 0.97
CA ILE A 212 19.01 -12.22 0.96
C ILE A 212 18.43 -10.81 0.93
N VAL A 213 17.88 -10.40 -0.21
CA VAL A 213 17.25 -9.09 -0.40
C VAL A 213 15.74 -9.25 -0.20
N SER A 214 15.20 -8.57 0.79
CA SER A 214 13.77 -8.52 1.10
C SER A 214 13.20 -7.17 0.64
N ASP A 215 12.72 -7.11 -0.60
CA ASP A 215 12.08 -5.94 -1.19
C ASP A 215 10.62 -5.82 -0.76
N GLU A 216 10.12 -4.59 -0.68
CA GLU A 216 8.83 -4.24 -0.09
C GLU A 216 8.61 -4.93 1.27
N TYR A 217 9.61 -4.88 2.16
CA TYR A 217 9.63 -5.63 3.44
C TYR A 217 8.46 -5.34 4.39
N HIS A 218 7.74 -4.22 4.18
CA HIS A 218 6.48 -3.95 4.88
C HIS A 218 5.45 -5.09 4.71
N TYR A 219 5.61 -5.94 3.69
CA TYR A 219 4.89 -7.19 3.47
C TYR A 219 4.73 -8.02 4.74
N MET A 220 5.78 -8.08 5.58
CA MET A 220 5.78 -8.83 6.83
C MET A 220 4.72 -8.34 7.83
N VAL A 221 4.07 -7.20 7.57
CA VAL A 221 2.96 -6.68 8.36
C VAL A 221 1.72 -6.46 7.51
N THR A 222 1.82 -5.72 6.41
CA THR A 222 0.63 -5.24 5.69
C THR A 222 -0.17 -6.36 5.04
N ASP A 223 0.49 -7.49 4.73
CA ASP A 223 -0.12 -8.63 4.06
C ASP A 223 -0.42 -9.77 5.05
N ALA A 224 -0.02 -9.65 6.32
CA ALA A 224 -0.15 -10.71 7.31
C ALA A 224 -1.61 -11.02 7.68
N SER A 225 -2.51 -10.04 7.60
CA SER A 225 -3.95 -10.25 7.77
C SER A 225 -4.60 -11.03 6.63
N PHE A 226 -3.98 -11.04 5.44
CA PHE A 226 -4.53 -11.66 4.24
C PHE A 226 -3.86 -12.99 3.89
N ASN A 227 -2.59 -13.14 4.24
CA ASN A 227 -1.80 -14.32 3.93
C ASN A 227 -1.46 -15.10 5.20
N ASP A 228 -1.86 -16.37 5.22
CA ASP A 228 -1.76 -17.24 6.38
C ASP A 228 -0.32 -17.67 6.69
N HIS A 229 0.63 -17.43 5.78
CA HIS A 229 1.97 -18.03 5.85
C HIS A 229 3.13 -17.05 5.97
N VAL A 230 2.84 -15.76 6.17
CA VAL A 230 3.87 -14.71 6.36
C VAL A 230 4.80 -15.02 7.54
N ASP A 231 4.30 -15.69 8.58
CA ASP A 231 5.12 -16.16 9.70
C ASP A 231 6.25 -17.08 9.23
N ALA A 232 5.98 -17.98 8.27
CA ALA A 232 6.96 -18.95 7.78
C ALA A 232 8.11 -18.27 7.01
N SER A 233 7.78 -17.35 6.10
CA SER A 233 8.82 -16.60 5.37
C SER A 233 9.64 -15.71 6.31
N TYR A 234 8.98 -15.05 7.26
CA TYR A 234 9.67 -14.23 8.26
C TYR A 234 10.68 -15.04 9.08
N GLU A 235 10.27 -16.16 9.70
CA GLU A 235 11.16 -16.92 10.57
C GLU A 235 12.32 -17.55 9.76
N ALA A 236 12.05 -18.03 8.54
CA ALA A 236 13.11 -18.57 7.68
C ALA A 236 14.16 -17.53 7.28
N ILE A 237 13.76 -16.27 7.04
CA ILE A 237 14.69 -15.16 6.77
C ILE A 237 15.42 -14.76 8.05
N LYS A 238 14.71 -14.73 9.19
CA LYS A 238 15.26 -14.38 10.50
C LYS A 238 16.39 -15.30 10.95
N GLU A 239 16.28 -16.60 10.68
CA GLU A 239 17.36 -17.58 10.95
C GLU A 239 18.69 -17.23 10.24
N LEU A 240 18.66 -16.41 9.19
CA LEU A 240 19.84 -16.07 8.38
C LEU A 240 20.52 -14.77 8.82
N TRP A 241 19.90 -13.95 9.66
CA TRP A 241 20.40 -12.61 10.03
C TRP A 241 21.81 -12.62 10.63
N THR A 242 22.22 -13.72 11.26
CA THR A 242 23.53 -13.87 11.90
C THR A 242 24.57 -14.55 11.02
N THR A 243 24.15 -15.18 9.92
CA THR A 243 25.03 -16.01 9.08
C THR A 243 25.17 -15.50 7.65
N LYS A 244 24.26 -14.62 7.20
CA LYS A 244 24.18 -14.06 5.85
C LYS A 244 24.06 -12.54 5.89
N THR A 245 24.22 -11.90 4.74
CA THR A 245 23.87 -10.49 4.59
C THR A 245 22.41 -10.37 4.17
N CYS A 246 21.56 -9.88 5.05
CA CYS A 246 20.13 -9.70 4.81
C CYS A 246 19.83 -8.22 4.58
N ILE A 247 19.46 -7.87 3.35
CA ILE A 247 19.15 -6.51 2.92
C ILE A 247 17.64 -6.30 2.96
N PHE A 248 17.15 -5.40 3.81
CA PHE A 248 15.73 -5.07 3.93
C PHE A 248 15.45 -3.71 3.29
N MET A 249 14.53 -3.69 2.33
CA MET A 249 14.20 -2.47 1.59
C MET A 249 12.71 -2.18 1.66
N SER A 250 12.34 -0.97 2.13
CA SER A 250 10.95 -0.51 2.19
C SER A 250 10.88 0.96 2.60
N ALA A 251 9.88 1.70 2.10
CA ALA A 251 9.57 3.05 2.61
C ALA A 251 8.76 3.03 3.91
N THR A 252 7.98 1.97 4.09
CA THR A 252 6.87 1.91 5.05
C THR A 252 7.09 0.86 6.14
N ALA A 253 8.26 0.22 6.16
CA ALA A 253 8.68 -0.66 7.25
C ALA A 253 9.46 0.07 8.35
N ARG A 254 9.46 1.42 8.38
CA ARG A 254 10.11 2.25 9.42
C ARG A 254 9.89 1.76 10.86
N PRO A 255 8.66 1.40 11.27
CA PRO A 255 8.42 0.70 12.54
C PRO A 255 9.43 -0.41 12.89
N PHE A 256 9.84 -1.24 11.92
CA PHE A 256 10.82 -2.30 12.11
C PHE A 256 12.24 -1.78 12.18
N PHE A 257 12.59 -0.88 11.28
CA PHE A 257 13.94 -0.37 11.16
C PHE A 257 14.32 0.44 12.39
N ASP A 258 13.43 1.31 12.85
CA ASP A 258 13.62 2.10 14.07
C ASP A 258 13.74 1.17 15.29
N TYR A 259 12.98 0.06 15.33
CA TYR A 259 13.12 -0.95 16.39
C TYR A 259 14.49 -1.65 16.37
N TRP A 260 14.94 -2.11 15.20
CA TRP A 260 16.22 -2.79 15.06
C TRP A 260 17.39 -1.87 15.37
N GLU A 261 17.28 -0.59 15.01
CA GLU A 261 18.26 0.45 15.35
C GLU A 261 18.33 0.67 16.88
N LEU A 262 17.19 0.85 17.55
CA LEU A 262 17.11 0.99 19.00
C LEU A 262 17.69 -0.21 19.77
N ARG A 263 17.72 -1.38 19.15
CA ARG A 263 18.23 -2.63 19.73
C ARG A 263 19.66 -2.96 19.30
N ASN A 264 20.30 -2.08 18.53
CA ASN A 264 21.64 -2.29 17.95
C ASN A 264 21.72 -3.60 17.15
N MET A 265 20.64 -3.98 16.48
CA MET A 265 20.58 -5.17 15.61
C MET A 265 21.10 -4.87 14.22
N ILE A 266 21.01 -3.60 13.78
CA ILE A 266 21.62 -3.13 12.54
C ILE A 266 23.08 -2.80 12.86
N PRO A 267 24.07 -3.41 12.19
CA PRO A 267 25.47 -3.02 12.33
C PRO A 267 25.68 -1.54 11.98
N GLU A 268 26.67 -0.94 12.63
CA GLU A 268 26.98 0.48 12.49
C GLU A 268 27.21 0.86 11.01
N GLY A 269 26.59 1.97 10.57
CA GLY A 269 26.70 2.46 9.21
C GLY A 269 25.84 1.73 8.16
N GLN A 270 25.10 0.67 8.53
CA GLN A 270 24.31 -0.11 7.57
C GLN A 270 22.82 0.25 7.52
N HIS A 271 22.43 1.41 8.06
CA HIS A 271 21.08 1.98 7.93
C HIS A 271 21.11 3.18 6.97
N TYR A 272 20.70 2.94 5.73
CA TYR A 272 20.69 3.93 4.66
C TYR A 272 19.29 4.50 4.50
N ARG A 273 19.10 5.77 4.88
CA ARG A 273 17.80 6.44 4.85
C ARG A 273 17.73 7.51 3.77
N LEU A 274 16.73 7.40 2.90
CA LEU A 274 16.31 8.49 2.02
C LEU A 274 14.84 8.82 2.25
N PRO A 275 14.52 10.04 2.72
CA PRO A 275 13.14 10.44 2.95
C PRO A 275 12.35 10.47 1.66
N MET A 276 11.05 10.23 1.76
CA MET A 276 10.14 10.31 0.62
C MET A 276 9.95 11.77 0.22
N ASP A 277 10.04 12.03 -1.09
CA ASP A 277 9.82 13.36 -1.63
C ASP A 277 8.34 13.56 -1.96
N TYR A 278 7.60 14.17 -1.03
CA TYR A 278 6.20 14.53 -1.21
C TYR A 278 6.02 15.93 -1.82
N ARG A 279 7.04 16.54 -2.46
CA ARG A 279 6.91 17.85 -3.12
C ARG A 279 5.79 17.89 -4.17
N PHE A 280 5.55 16.78 -4.87
CA PHE A 280 4.46 16.65 -5.85
C PHE A 280 3.06 16.80 -5.27
N VAL A 281 2.87 16.60 -3.96
CA VAL A 281 1.57 16.84 -3.32
C VAL A 281 1.35 18.36 -3.28
N SER A 282 0.39 18.88 -4.03
CA SER A 282 0.12 20.33 -4.06
C SER A 282 -0.67 20.78 -2.83
N SER A 283 -1.68 20.01 -2.45
CA SER A 283 -2.56 20.28 -1.29
C SER A 283 -3.07 18.99 -0.69
N VAL A 284 -3.33 18.98 0.62
CA VAL A 284 -4.03 17.90 1.33
C VAL A 284 -5.36 18.44 1.86
N LYS A 285 -6.46 17.80 1.51
CA LYS A 285 -7.81 18.20 1.92
C LYS A 285 -8.53 17.03 2.57
N PHE A 286 -9.36 17.32 3.57
CA PHE A 286 -10.18 16.31 4.22
C PHE A 286 -11.64 16.45 3.83
N PHE A 287 -12.24 15.35 3.39
CA PHE A 287 -13.67 15.26 3.12
C PHE A 287 -14.38 14.44 4.20
N TYR A 288 -15.68 14.60 4.35
CA TYR A 288 -16.41 14.10 5.52
C TYR A 288 -17.56 13.16 5.17
N ARG A 289 -18.10 13.28 3.95
CA ARG A 289 -19.31 12.58 3.50
C ARG A 289 -19.11 12.00 2.11
N ASP A 290 -19.88 10.96 1.78
CA ASP A 290 -19.92 10.40 0.43
C ASP A 290 -20.30 11.46 -0.62
N ASP A 291 -21.14 12.43 -0.24
CA ASP A 291 -21.53 13.52 -1.12
C ASP A 291 -20.35 14.48 -1.43
N ASP A 292 -19.43 14.66 -0.48
CA ASP A 292 -18.20 15.43 -0.71
C ASP A 292 -17.25 14.69 -1.68
N GLU A 293 -17.17 13.36 -1.59
CA GLU A 293 -16.39 12.52 -2.51
C GLU A 293 -16.92 12.61 -3.94
N LEU A 294 -18.25 12.58 -4.12
CA LEU A 294 -18.89 12.81 -5.41
C LEU A 294 -18.56 14.20 -5.97
N ASP A 295 -18.64 15.25 -5.15
CA ASP A 295 -18.31 16.61 -5.59
C ASP A 295 -16.85 16.77 -6.00
N ILE A 296 -15.92 16.07 -5.32
CA ILE A 296 -14.51 16.03 -5.72
C ILE A 296 -14.38 15.43 -7.12
N ILE A 297 -15.05 14.30 -7.39
CA ILE A 297 -15.00 13.63 -8.70
C ILE A 297 -15.65 14.50 -9.80
N ARG A 298 -16.78 15.17 -9.49
CA ARG A 298 -17.49 16.05 -10.45
C ARG A 298 -16.69 17.28 -10.87
N ARG A 299 -15.71 17.70 -10.07
CA ARG A 299 -14.86 18.87 -10.37
C ARG A 299 -13.69 18.56 -11.30
N VAL A 300 -13.42 17.29 -11.58
CA VAL A 300 -12.33 16.87 -12.47
C VAL A 300 -12.57 17.43 -13.86
N GLN A 301 -11.64 18.21 -14.38
CA GLN A 301 -11.80 18.84 -15.69
C GLN A 301 -11.53 17.84 -16.83
N PRO A 302 -12.09 18.07 -18.03
CA PRO A 302 -11.72 17.31 -19.22
C PRO A 302 -10.19 17.31 -19.43
N GLY A 303 -9.60 16.13 -19.56
CA GLY A 303 -8.15 15.95 -19.71
C GLY A 303 -7.38 15.79 -18.40
N GLU A 304 -8.01 16.04 -17.25
CA GLU A 304 -7.48 15.65 -15.94
C GLU A 304 -8.00 14.27 -15.54
N LYS A 305 -7.33 13.62 -14.60
CA LYS A 305 -7.68 12.30 -14.09
C LYS A 305 -7.67 12.27 -12.56
N ILE A 306 -8.52 11.40 -12.02
CA ILE A 306 -8.67 11.13 -10.60
C ILE A 306 -8.55 9.63 -10.31
N LEU A 307 -7.84 9.32 -9.23
CA LEU A 307 -7.72 7.97 -8.69
C LEU A 307 -8.35 7.91 -7.30
N VAL A 308 -9.37 7.08 -7.13
CA VAL A 308 -10.18 6.98 -5.90
C VAL A 308 -10.03 5.61 -5.27
N PHE A 309 -9.50 5.56 -4.05
CA PHE A 309 -9.37 4.35 -3.24
C PHE A 309 -10.55 4.20 -2.29
N VAL A 310 -11.33 3.15 -2.51
CA VAL A 310 -12.47 2.74 -1.69
C VAL A 310 -12.19 1.44 -0.92
N ASN A 311 -12.83 1.30 0.23
CA ASN A 311 -12.65 0.24 1.20
C ASN A 311 -13.47 -1.02 0.84
N THR A 312 -14.61 -0.86 0.15
CA THR A 312 -15.51 -1.98 -0.17
C THR A 312 -15.94 -2.01 -1.63
N ILE A 313 -16.11 -3.22 -2.17
CA ILE A 313 -16.64 -3.45 -3.52
C ILE A 313 -18.07 -2.91 -3.65
N ALA A 314 -18.86 -3.01 -2.58
CA ALA A 314 -20.23 -2.47 -2.56
C ALA A 314 -20.24 -0.95 -2.78
N LYS A 315 -19.35 -0.21 -2.08
CA LYS A 315 -19.20 1.23 -2.30
C LYS A 315 -18.66 1.54 -3.69
N LEU A 316 -17.66 0.77 -4.16
CA LEU A 316 -17.11 0.91 -5.51
C LEU A 316 -18.20 0.83 -6.59
N ARG A 317 -19.07 -0.20 -6.52
CA ARG A 317 -20.21 -0.37 -7.43
C ARG A 317 -21.18 0.79 -7.35
N LYS A 318 -21.58 1.16 -6.12
CA LYS A 318 -22.50 2.28 -5.90
C LYS A 318 -21.97 3.57 -6.53
N LEU A 319 -20.70 3.89 -6.31
CA LEU A 319 -20.08 5.09 -6.84
C LEU A 319 -20.01 5.06 -8.37
N ARG A 320 -19.59 3.95 -8.97
CA ARG A 320 -19.61 3.74 -10.44
C ARG A 320 -21.01 3.98 -11.01
N ASP A 321 -22.02 3.38 -10.42
CA ASP A 321 -23.39 3.43 -10.93
C ASP A 321 -23.98 4.84 -10.80
N THR A 322 -23.70 5.53 -9.70
CA THR A 322 -24.07 6.95 -9.50
C THR A 322 -23.41 7.86 -10.55
N LEU A 323 -22.10 7.72 -10.76
CA LEU A 323 -21.37 8.55 -11.74
C LEU A 323 -21.89 8.32 -13.17
N LYS A 324 -22.16 7.07 -13.56
CA LYS A 324 -22.73 6.74 -14.86
C LYS A 324 -24.14 7.30 -15.04
N ALA A 325 -24.98 7.23 -13.99
CA ALA A 325 -26.32 7.81 -14.02
C ALA A 325 -26.30 9.34 -14.19
N GLU A 326 -25.24 10.01 -13.73
CA GLU A 326 -25.01 11.44 -13.87
C GLU A 326 -24.34 11.83 -15.21
N GLY A 327 -24.06 10.86 -16.09
CA GLY A 327 -23.46 11.09 -17.40
C GLY A 327 -21.92 11.14 -17.41
N ILE A 328 -21.26 10.79 -16.30
CA ILE A 328 -19.80 10.60 -16.25
C ILE A 328 -19.52 9.16 -16.72
N GLU A 329 -19.29 9.00 -18.03
CA GLU A 329 -19.15 7.68 -18.66
C GLU A 329 -17.73 7.11 -18.57
N ASP A 330 -16.70 7.96 -18.55
CA ASP A 330 -15.28 7.55 -18.54
C ASP A 330 -14.79 7.14 -17.14
N VAL A 331 -15.40 6.06 -16.64
CA VAL A 331 -15.18 5.49 -15.30
C VAL A 331 -14.69 4.05 -15.41
N ALA A 332 -13.50 3.79 -14.92
CA ALA A 332 -12.95 2.46 -14.75
C ALA A 332 -12.93 2.00 -13.29
N CYS A 333 -12.97 0.70 -13.10
CA CYS A 333 -13.10 0.05 -11.80
C CYS A 333 -12.10 -1.09 -11.69
N LEU A 334 -11.30 -1.11 -10.62
CA LEU A 334 -10.28 -2.14 -10.41
C LEU A 334 -10.35 -2.77 -9.01
N CYS A 335 -10.37 -4.09 -8.97
CA CYS A 335 -10.30 -4.91 -7.78
C CYS A 335 -9.35 -6.10 -7.98
N SER A 336 -9.02 -6.77 -6.89
CA SER A 336 -8.17 -7.94 -6.90
C SER A 336 -8.84 -9.10 -7.64
N LYS A 337 -8.13 -9.70 -8.61
CA LYS A 337 -8.52 -10.93 -9.33
C LYS A 337 -8.83 -12.13 -8.42
N TYR A 338 -8.36 -12.09 -7.18
CA TYR A 338 -8.58 -13.17 -6.21
C TYR A 338 -9.93 -13.06 -5.49
N ARG A 339 -10.72 -12.01 -5.74
CA ARG A 339 -12.09 -11.87 -5.21
C ARG A 339 -13.09 -12.26 -6.30
N GLN A 340 -13.64 -13.47 -6.20
CA GLN A 340 -14.62 -13.99 -7.17
C GLN A 340 -15.82 -13.05 -7.33
N GLU A 341 -16.27 -12.41 -6.25
CA GLU A 341 -17.37 -11.46 -6.32
C GLU A 341 -17.05 -10.16 -7.06
N ALA A 342 -15.80 -9.95 -7.50
CA ALA A 342 -15.31 -8.76 -8.19
C ALA A 342 -14.55 -9.08 -9.50
N GLU A 343 -14.77 -10.27 -10.08
CA GLU A 343 -14.16 -10.71 -11.35
C GLU A 343 -14.41 -9.72 -12.50
N GLU A 344 -15.53 -9.00 -12.49
CA GLU A 344 -15.84 -7.94 -13.45
C GLU A 344 -14.87 -6.73 -13.41
N PHE A 345 -14.03 -6.63 -12.37
CA PHE A 345 -13.13 -5.51 -12.10
C PHE A 345 -11.66 -5.91 -12.05
N ASP A 346 -11.24 -7.04 -12.59
CA ASP A 346 -9.85 -7.53 -12.43
C ASP A 346 -8.90 -7.16 -13.59
N LYS A 347 -9.37 -6.38 -14.56
CA LYS A 347 -8.66 -6.03 -15.79
C LYS A 347 -7.72 -4.84 -15.61
N LEU A 348 -6.50 -5.10 -15.11
CA LEU A 348 -5.47 -4.08 -14.91
C LEU A 348 -5.14 -3.33 -16.21
N ASP A 349 -5.02 -4.05 -17.34
CA ASP A 349 -4.69 -3.48 -18.65
C ASP A 349 -5.72 -2.45 -19.14
N ASP A 350 -6.98 -2.60 -18.75
CA ASP A 350 -8.02 -1.61 -19.11
C ASP A 350 -7.82 -0.30 -18.33
N VAL A 351 -7.22 -0.38 -17.14
CA VAL A 351 -7.08 0.75 -16.21
C VAL A 351 -5.75 1.47 -16.39
N LEU A 352 -4.67 0.74 -16.65
CA LEU A 352 -3.32 1.28 -16.71
C LEU A 352 -2.53 0.67 -17.87
N LYS A 353 -1.97 1.51 -18.74
CA LYS A 353 -1.04 1.11 -19.81
C LYS A 353 0.17 2.03 -19.82
N GLY A 354 1.36 1.46 -19.90
CA GLY A 354 2.61 2.22 -19.93
C GLY A 354 2.76 3.19 -18.75
N ASN A 355 2.37 2.78 -17.54
CA ASN A 355 2.39 3.60 -16.32
C ASN A 355 1.45 4.83 -16.35
N VAL A 356 0.46 4.86 -17.25
CA VAL A 356 -0.52 5.95 -17.41
C VAL A 356 -1.94 5.41 -17.22
N LEU A 357 -2.79 6.13 -16.48
CA LEU A 357 -4.19 5.75 -16.29
C LEU A 357 -4.96 5.95 -17.60
N GLN A 358 -5.82 5.03 -17.98
CA GLN A 358 -6.51 5.10 -19.28
C GLN A 358 -7.82 5.90 -19.22
N HIS A 359 -8.35 6.13 -18.03
CA HIS A 359 -9.67 6.71 -17.81
C HIS A 359 -9.58 7.97 -16.94
N GLN A 360 -10.50 8.91 -17.16
CA GLN A 360 -10.66 10.13 -16.36
C GLN A 360 -10.93 9.80 -14.88
N VAL A 361 -11.82 8.85 -14.60
CA VAL A 361 -12.11 8.40 -13.24
C VAL A 361 -11.70 6.94 -13.08
N THR A 362 -10.75 6.69 -12.18
CA THR A 362 -10.38 5.33 -11.79
C THR A 362 -10.79 5.07 -10.35
N LEU A 363 -11.74 4.15 -10.16
CA LEU A 363 -12.17 3.67 -8.84
C LEU A 363 -11.45 2.36 -8.54
N THR A 364 -10.80 2.25 -7.39
CA THR A 364 -10.06 1.04 -7.03
C THR A 364 -10.21 0.70 -5.57
N THR A 365 -10.12 -0.59 -5.26
CA THR A 365 -9.80 -1.01 -3.89
C THR A 365 -8.30 -0.87 -3.64
N THR A 366 -7.80 -1.49 -2.58
CA THR A 366 -6.38 -1.60 -2.27
C THR A 366 -5.60 -2.49 -3.27
N THR A 367 -6.02 -2.58 -4.53
CA THR A 367 -5.33 -3.38 -5.56
C THR A 367 -4.18 -2.60 -6.20
N LEU A 368 -4.34 -1.30 -6.45
CA LEU A 368 -3.34 -0.44 -7.12
C LEU A 368 -2.28 0.18 -6.21
N TYR A 369 -2.32 -0.01 -4.89
CA TYR A 369 -1.31 0.62 -4.02
C TYR A 369 0.05 -0.11 -4.04
N ASN A 370 0.14 -1.29 -4.68
CA ASN A 370 1.35 -2.13 -4.72
C ASN A 370 1.69 -2.57 -6.15
N GLY A 371 2.97 -2.45 -6.52
CA GLY A 371 3.53 -3.04 -7.75
C GLY A 371 3.29 -2.26 -9.05
N VAL A 372 2.80 -1.03 -8.98
CA VAL A 372 2.50 -0.18 -10.14
C VAL A 372 2.99 1.24 -9.94
N ASP A 373 3.80 1.75 -10.86
CA ASP A 373 4.22 3.15 -10.88
C ASP A 373 3.31 3.96 -11.81
N MET A 374 2.89 5.15 -11.38
CA MET A 374 2.05 6.04 -12.18
C MET A 374 2.82 7.28 -12.60
N LYS A 375 3.27 7.29 -13.85
CA LYS A 375 3.95 8.41 -14.53
C LYS A 375 2.97 9.17 -15.42
N ASP A 376 1.88 9.63 -14.81
CA ASP A 376 0.76 10.25 -15.54
C ASP A 376 0.58 11.72 -15.15
N ARG A 377 0.95 12.65 -16.05
CA ARG A 377 0.80 14.10 -15.80
C ARG A 377 -0.67 14.52 -15.62
N ALA A 378 -1.60 13.80 -16.25
CA ALA A 378 -3.02 14.09 -16.16
C ALA A 378 -3.62 13.65 -14.82
N LEU A 379 -2.97 12.77 -14.06
CA LEU A 379 -3.38 12.41 -12.70
C LEU A 379 -3.16 13.60 -11.76
N LYS A 380 -4.22 14.38 -11.54
CA LYS A 380 -4.23 15.58 -10.70
C LYS A 380 -4.82 15.36 -9.32
N TYR A 381 -5.54 14.26 -9.13
CA TYR A 381 -6.30 14.01 -7.91
C TYR A 381 -6.13 12.58 -7.43
N ILE A 382 -5.77 12.42 -6.15
CA ILE A 382 -5.79 11.13 -5.46
C ILE A 382 -6.75 11.27 -4.28
N VAL A 383 -7.72 10.37 -4.19
CA VAL A 383 -8.71 10.30 -3.12
C VAL A 383 -8.54 8.98 -2.39
N SER A 384 -8.54 8.99 -1.06
CA SER A 384 -8.48 7.78 -0.24
C SER A 384 -9.45 7.87 0.93
N GLU A 385 -10.31 6.86 1.05
CA GLU A 385 -11.19 6.72 2.22
C GLU A 385 -10.58 5.87 3.35
N LEU A 386 -9.34 5.42 3.19
CA LEU A 386 -8.71 4.48 4.09
C LEU A 386 -8.08 5.21 5.28
N TRP A 387 -8.25 4.69 6.49
CA TRP A 387 -7.72 5.31 7.70
C TRP A 387 -6.26 4.94 8.00
N ASN A 388 -5.77 3.83 7.44
CA ASN A 388 -4.46 3.29 7.80
C ASN A 388 -3.34 4.14 7.17
N PRO A 389 -2.41 4.71 7.96
CA PRO A 389 -1.35 5.56 7.45
C PRO A 389 -0.35 4.83 6.53
N LEU A 390 -0.05 3.55 6.79
CA LEU A 390 0.88 2.79 5.96
C LEU A 390 0.32 2.58 4.55
N VAL A 391 -0.99 2.31 4.46
CA VAL A 391 -1.69 2.14 3.18
C VAL A 391 -1.73 3.47 2.41
N ASN A 392 -2.05 4.57 3.09
CA ASN A 392 -2.05 5.89 2.45
C ASN A 392 -0.65 6.31 1.98
N ALA A 393 0.40 6.03 2.76
CA ALA A 393 1.78 6.30 2.35
C ALA A 393 2.14 5.54 1.06
N GLN A 394 1.70 4.29 0.94
CA GLN A 394 1.89 3.51 -0.28
C GLN A 394 1.08 4.08 -1.45
N ILE A 395 -0.20 4.41 -1.27
CA ILE A 395 -1.05 5.05 -2.29
C ILE A 395 -0.38 6.29 -2.87
N LEU A 396 0.04 7.21 -2.00
CA LEU A 396 0.69 8.45 -2.43
C LEU A 396 2.03 8.18 -3.10
N GLY A 397 2.79 7.21 -2.58
CA GLY A 397 4.06 6.80 -3.14
C GLY A 397 4.00 6.15 -4.52
N ARG A 398 2.82 5.94 -5.14
CA ARG A 398 2.70 5.43 -6.51
C ARG A 398 2.67 6.53 -7.57
N LYS A 399 2.31 7.77 -7.22
CA LYS A 399 2.44 8.91 -8.14
C LYS A 399 3.92 9.24 -8.32
N ARG A 400 4.37 9.19 -9.58
CA ARG A 400 5.72 9.53 -10.02
C ARG A 400 5.66 10.86 -10.78
N PRO A 401 6.02 11.99 -10.15
CA PRO A 401 6.10 13.26 -10.87
C PRO A 401 7.14 13.16 -11.98
N LEU A 402 6.79 13.63 -13.18
CA LEU A 402 7.70 13.71 -14.32
C LEU A 402 8.66 14.91 -14.24
N ASP A 403 8.22 16.01 -13.62
CA ASP A 403 8.99 17.21 -13.33
C ASP A 403 8.38 17.95 -12.12
N GLU A 404 8.97 19.08 -11.73
CA GLU A 404 8.51 19.89 -10.59
C GLU A 404 7.08 20.43 -10.75
N GLY A 405 6.59 20.58 -11.99
CA GLY A 405 5.22 21.03 -12.28
C GLY A 405 4.19 19.91 -12.28
N ASP A 406 4.60 18.64 -12.22
CA ASP A 406 3.71 17.49 -12.18
C ASP A 406 3.20 17.20 -10.76
N THR A 407 2.26 18.04 -10.31
CA THR A 407 1.69 17.96 -8.96
C THR A 407 0.31 17.28 -8.93
N CYS A 408 -0.07 16.81 -7.75
CA CYS A 408 -1.35 16.16 -7.45
C CYS A 408 -1.95 16.69 -6.13
N ALA A 409 -3.23 17.02 -6.12
CA ALA A 409 -3.99 17.26 -4.90
C ALA A 409 -4.45 15.94 -4.27
N VAL A 410 -4.42 15.87 -2.95
CA VAL A 410 -4.75 14.67 -2.18
C VAL A 410 -5.97 14.93 -1.31
N TYR A 411 -6.98 14.06 -1.40
CA TYR A 411 -8.18 14.09 -0.59
C TYR A 411 -8.25 12.85 0.31
N LEU A 412 -8.37 13.05 1.61
CA LEU A 412 -8.44 11.98 2.60
C LEU A 412 -9.76 12.04 3.36
N LEU A 413 -10.41 10.90 3.56
CA LEU A 413 -11.63 10.85 4.38
C LEU A 413 -11.28 11.16 5.83
N HIS A 414 -12.00 12.11 6.43
CA HIS A 414 -11.96 12.37 7.86
C HIS A 414 -12.71 11.28 8.63
N TYR A 415 -12.06 10.69 9.61
CA TYR A 415 -12.69 9.75 10.54
C TYR A 415 -13.04 10.49 11.84
N PRO A 416 -14.34 10.66 12.15
CA PRO A 416 -14.75 11.23 13.44
C PRO A 416 -14.41 10.26 14.56
N LYS A 417 -14.38 10.78 15.79
CA LYS A 417 -13.98 10.03 17.00
C LYS A 417 -14.77 8.74 17.15
N GLU A 418 -16.09 8.78 16.95
CA GLU A 418 -16.98 7.63 17.09
C GLU A 418 -16.64 6.52 16.08
N ARG A 419 -16.24 6.89 14.86
CA ARG A 419 -15.82 5.94 13.83
C ARG A 419 -14.48 5.29 14.19
N LEU A 420 -13.53 6.07 14.72
CA LEU A 420 -12.23 5.55 15.19
C LEU A 420 -12.39 4.60 16.37
N GLU A 421 -13.24 4.94 17.35
CA GLU A 421 -13.59 4.02 18.45
C GLU A 421 -14.21 2.72 17.92
N GLY A 422 -15.04 2.81 16.87
CA GLY A 422 -15.58 1.66 16.18
C GLY A 422 -14.51 0.78 15.54
N GLU A 423 -13.53 1.36 14.84
CA GLU A 423 -12.40 0.61 14.26
C GLU A 423 -11.51 -0.01 15.35
N LEU A 424 -11.24 0.72 16.43
CA LEU A 424 -10.46 0.20 17.57
C LEU A 424 -11.13 -1.01 18.19
N LYS A 425 -12.44 -0.93 18.46
CA LYS A 425 -13.23 -2.05 18.99
C LYS A 425 -13.22 -3.26 18.06
N LYS A 426 -13.22 -3.06 16.73
CA LYS A 426 -13.11 -4.18 15.78
C LYS A 426 -11.76 -4.86 15.86
N VAL A 427 -10.66 -4.10 15.92
CA VAL A 427 -9.31 -4.65 16.05
C VAL A 427 -9.17 -5.42 17.37
N GLU A 428 -9.63 -4.84 18.48
CA GLU A 428 -9.58 -5.50 19.78
C GLU A 428 -10.43 -6.79 19.79
N LYS A 429 -11.71 -6.70 19.40
CA LYS A 429 -12.65 -7.83 19.44
C LYS A 429 -12.30 -8.97 18.48
N TYR A 430 -11.96 -8.65 17.23
CA TYR A 430 -11.81 -9.67 16.19
C TYR A 430 -10.36 -10.14 16.01
N GLN A 431 -9.38 -9.36 16.44
CA GLN A 431 -7.97 -9.67 16.19
C GLN A 431 -7.17 -9.89 17.48
N LEU A 432 -7.41 -9.15 18.56
CA LEU A 432 -6.58 -9.28 19.77
C LEU A 432 -7.19 -10.23 20.83
N GLU A 433 -8.50 -10.12 21.10
CA GLU A 433 -9.20 -11.03 22.02
C GLU A 433 -9.04 -12.52 21.66
N PRO A 434 -9.11 -12.94 20.38
CA PRO A 434 -8.87 -14.34 20.01
C PRO A 434 -7.47 -14.83 20.38
N VAL A 435 -6.46 -13.96 20.28
CA VAL A 435 -5.07 -14.29 20.64
C VAL A 435 -4.95 -14.49 22.15
N GLU A 436 -5.57 -13.62 22.95
CA GLU A 436 -5.59 -13.78 24.40
C GLU A 436 -6.27 -15.09 24.83
N ALA A 437 -7.40 -15.41 24.20
CA ALA A 437 -8.11 -16.67 24.43
C ALA A 437 -7.26 -17.89 24.03
N TYR A 438 -6.61 -17.83 22.86
CA TYR A 438 -5.70 -18.87 22.38
C TYR A 438 -4.57 -19.10 23.38
N ARG A 439 -3.84 -18.05 23.76
CA ARG A 439 -2.73 -18.15 24.74
C ARG A 439 -3.16 -18.73 26.08
N LYS A 440 -4.38 -18.41 26.52
CA LYS A 440 -4.89 -18.83 27.83
C LYS A 440 -5.40 -20.27 27.86
N TRP A 441 -6.04 -20.72 26.78
CA TRP A 441 -6.85 -21.93 26.80
C TRP A 441 -6.41 -23.00 25.82
N PHE A 442 -5.59 -22.70 24.81
CA PHE A 442 -5.27 -23.67 23.75
C PHE A 442 -4.64 -24.97 24.30
N ASP A 443 -3.73 -24.87 25.27
CA ASP A 443 -3.09 -26.04 25.90
C ASP A 443 -4.08 -26.88 26.76
N ASP A 444 -5.15 -26.26 27.27
CA ASP A 444 -6.24 -26.96 27.95
C ASP A 444 -7.34 -27.32 26.94
N ARG A 445 -7.24 -28.53 26.38
CA ARG A 445 -8.20 -29.05 25.39
C ARG A 445 -9.67 -28.91 25.82
N LYS A 446 -9.98 -29.02 27.12
CA LYS A 446 -11.37 -28.92 27.62
C LYS A 446 -11.82 -27.45 27.66
N ALA A 447 -10.97 -26.56 28.15
CA ALA A 447 -11.24 -25.12 28.14
C ALA A 447 -11.34 -24.57 26.71
N TRP A 448 -10.41 -24.94 25.82
CA TRP A 448 -10.42 -24.55 24.41
C TRP A 448 -11.69 -25.01 23.70
N LYS A 449 -12.05 -26.29 23.86
CA LYS A 449 -13.30 -26.81 23.30
C LYS A 449 -14.51 -26.03 23.82
N THR A 450 -14.56 -25.73 25.11
CA THR A 450 -15.66 -24.96 25.71
C THR A 450 -15.76 -23.55 25.12
N TYR A 451 -14.62 -22.88 24.91
CA TYR A 451 -14.55 -21.58 24.25
C TYR A 451 -15.09 -21.64 22.82
N LEU A 452 -14.68 -22.65 22.03
CA LEU A 452 -15.13 -22.83 20.64
C LEU A 452 -16.62 -23.14 20.49
N HIS A 453 -17.29 -23.71 21.51
CA HIS A 453 -18.73 -24.00 21.46
C HIS A 453 -19.62 -22.77 21.69
N GLN A 454 -19.04 -21.64 22.09
CA GLN A 454 -19.80 -20.42 22.29
C GLN A 454 -20.18 -19.82 20.92
N PRO A 455 -21.47 -19.55 20.63
CA PRO A 455 -21.91 -19.06 19.33
C PRO A 455 -21.22 -17.75 18.91
N GLU A 456 -20.99 -16.84 19.86
CA GLU A 456 -20.30 -15.57 19.60
C GLU A 456 -18.83 -15.78 19.20
N THR A 457 -18.14 -16.74 19.83
CA THR A 457 -16.75 -17.08 19.50
C THR A 457 -16.60 -17.53 18.05
N VAL A 458 -17.53 -18.36 17.56
CA VAL A 458 -17.49 -18.83 16.16
C VAL A 458 -17.60 -17.65 15.18
N GLU A 459 -18.48 -16.68 15.46
CA GLU A 459 -18.62 -15.48 14.63
C GLU A 459 -17.41 -14.54 14.73
N ILE A 460 -16.75 -14.47 15.89
CA ILE A 460 -15.50 -13.73 16.07
C ILE A 460 -14.37 -14.38 15.26
N LEU A 461 -14.17 -15.69 15.39
CA LEU A 461 -13.09 -16.42 14.73
C LEU A 461 -13.25 -16.43 13.21
N LYS A 462 -14.48 -16.43 12.67
CA LYS A 462 -14.73 -16.25 11.23
C LYS A 462 -14.21 -14.91 10.68
N LYS A 463 -14.11 -13.89 11.52
CA LYS A 463 -13.60 -12.55 11.18
C LYS A 463 -12.16 -12.33 11.64
N SER A 464 -11.59 -13.31 12.36
CA SER A 464 -10.24 -13.22 12.86
C SER A 464 -9.24 -13.54 11.77
N HIS A 465 -8.18 -12.76 11.74
CA HIS A 465 -7.00 -13.00 10.94
C HIS A 465 -5.77 -13.31 11.81
N THR A 466 -5.90 -13.32 13.13
CA THR A 466 -4.80 -13.61 14.04
C THR A 466 -4.86 -15.03 14.59
N VAL A 467 -6.06 -15.59 14.72
CA VAL A 467 -6.29 -16.98 15.07
C VAL A 467 -7.20 -17.60 14.02
N VAL A 468 -6.66 -18.49 13.21
CA VAL A 468 -7.37 -19.08 12.05
C VAL A 468 -7.34 -20.60 12.12
N LEU A 469 -8.35 -21.24 11.54
CA LEU A 469 -8.39 -22.70 11.43
C LEU A 469 -7.48 -23.15 10.29
N ASP A 470 -6.44 -23.94 10.59
CA ASP A 470 -5.63 -24.58 9.57
C ASP A 470 -6.45 -25.70 8.92
N PRO A 471 -6.76 -25.62 7.61
CA PRO A 471 -7.58 -26.63 6.94
C PRO A 471 -6.88 -27.99 6.78
N ARG A 472 -5.55 -28.06 6.92
CA ARG A 472 -4.78 -29.31 6.80
C ARG A 472 -4.75 -30.07 8.11
N GLU A 473 -4.45 -29.36 9.20
CA GLU A 473 -4.35 -29.95 10.53
C GLU A 473 -5.72 -30.05 11.23
N GLY A 474 -6.69 -29.24 10.82
CA GLY A 474 -8.01 -29.16 11.45
C GLY A 474 -7.99 -28.49 12.83
N GLU A 475 -6.89 -27.81 13.17
CA GLU A 475 -6.68 -27.10 14.43
C GLU A 475 -6.51 -25.60 14.20
N TYR A 476 -6.83 -24.79 15.21
CA TYR A 476 -6.59 -23.35 15.13
C TYR A 476 -5.09 -23.08 15.28
N CYS A 477 -4.57 -22.15 14.49
CA CYS A 477 -3.20 -21.66 14.58
C CYS A 477 -3.20 -20.17 14.92
N TRP A 478 -2.21 -19.78 15.73
CA TRP A 478 -1.95 -18.38 16.06
C TRP A 478 -0.94 -17.80 15.07
N ARG A 479 -1.38 -16.83 14.27
CA ARG A 479 -0.57 -16.06 13.31
C ARG A 479 0.08 -14.85 13.99
N LYS A 480 1.38 -14.96 14.26
CA LYS A 480 2.14 -13.96 15.03
C LYS A 480 2.33 -12.66 14.26
N ARG A 481 2.61 -12.70 12.94
CA ARG A 481 2.75 -11.50 12.11
C ARG A 481 1.43 -10.76 11.94
N ALA A 482 0.31 -11.48 11.81
CA ALA A 482 -1.02 -10.87 11.79
C ALA A 482 -1.36 -10.21 13.14
N THR A 483 -0.93 -10.83 14.25
CA THR A 483 -1.09 -10.26 15.59
C THR A 483 -0.28 -8.96 15.73
N LEU A 484 0.95 -8.94 15.22
CA LEU A 484 1.76 -7.72 15.20
C LEU A 484 1.07 -6.62 14.38
N GLN A 485 0.54 -6.93 13.19
CA GLN A 485 -0.25 -5.98 12.40
C GLN A 485 -1.41 -5.39 13.22
N ALA A 486 -2.21 -6.23 13.87
CA ALA A 486 -3.33 -5.77 14.69
C ALA A 486 -2.87 -4.87 15.87
N ARG A 487 -1.72 -5.17 16.48
CA ARG A 487 -1.13 -4.31 17.52
C ARG A 487 -0.68 -2.96 16.97
N VAL A 488 -0.03 -2.92 15.80
CA VAL A 488 0.37 -1.68 15.14
C VAL A 488 -0.85 -0.83 14.80
N GLU A 489 -1.88 -1.44 14.22
CA GLU A 489 -3.15 -0.79 13.90
C GLU A 489 -3.84 -0.22 15.15
N ARG A 490 -3.87 -0.98 16.25
CA ARG A 490 -4.37 -0.50 17.55
C ARG A 490 -3.60 0.72 18.05
N VAL A 491 -2.28 0.72 17.95
CA VAL A 491 -1.46 1.88 18.35
C VAL A 491 -1.79 3.11 17.51
N PHE A 492 -1.92 2.97 16.19
CA PHE A 492 -2.33 4.08 15.32
C PHE A 492 -3.69 4.65 15.73
N LEU A 493 -4.68 3.80 15.96
CA LEU A 493 -6.03 4.22 16.35
C LEU A 493 -6.04 4.95 17.69
N LEU A 494 -5.31 4.45 18.69
CA LEU A 494 -5.20 5.10 20.00
C LEU A 494 -4.55 6.49 19.88
N GLN A 495 -3.50 6.64 19.07
CA GLN A 495 -2.87 7.93 18.84
C GLN A 495 -3.80 8.90 18.11
N MET A 496 -4.51 8.44 17.08
CA MET A 496 -5.49 9.25 16.35
C MET A 496 -6.64 9.71 17.27
N LEU A 497 -7.05 8.89 18.24
CA LEU A 497 -8.05 9.26 19.25
C LEU A 497 -7.53 10.28 20.27
N GLU A 498 -6.27 10.17 20.66
CA GLU A 498 -5.64 11.03 21.67
C GLU A 498 -5.21 12.39 21.11
N GLN A 499 -4.55 12.41 19.95
CA GLN A 499 -3.85 13.57 19.40
C GLN A 499 -4.54 14.16 18.16
N GLY A 500 -5.59 13.49 17.67
CA GLY A 500 -6.38 13.92 16.52
C GLY A 500 -6.03 13.19 15.22
N TYR A 501 -7.06 12.70 14.54
CA TYR A 501 -6.93 11.87 13.34
C TYR A 501 -6.11 12.49 12.22
N GLN A 502 -6.44 13.72 11.80
CA GLN A 502 -5.81 14.34 10.63
C GLN A 502 -4.31 14.53 10.85
N THR A 503 -3.95 15.06 12.02
CA THR A 503 -2.55 15.30 12.40
C THR A 503 -1.76 14.00 12.46
N GLU A 504 -2.27 12.99 13.16
CA GLU A 504 -1.54 11.73 13.32
C GLU A 504 -1.46 10.91 12.03
N LEU A 505 -2.53 10.91 11.21
CA LEU A 505 -2.48 10.29 9.89
C LEU A 505 -1.34 10.86 9.04
N LEU A 506 -1.25 12.19 8.96
CA LEU A 506 -0.24 12.85 8.13
C LEU A 506 1.17 12.69 8.70
N LYS A 507 1.39 12.85 10.01
CA LYS A 507 2.70 12.59 10.61
C LYS A 507 3.22 11.18 10.35
N LYS A 508 2.33 10.18 10.37
CA LYS A 508 2.70 8.78 10.10
C LYS A 508 3.00 8.51 8.63
N ILE A 509 2.42 9.28 7.72
CA ILE A 509 2.78 9.26 6.30
C ILE A 509 4.09 10.02 6.12
N ASP A 510 4.06 11.33 6.33
CA ASP A 510 5.18 12.25 6.34
C ASP A 510 4.77 13.60 6.93
N GLU A 511 5.53 14.11 7.90
CA GLU A 511 5.22 15.36 8.61
C GLU A 511 5.16 16.58 7.68
N SER A 512 5.89 16.57 6.56
CA SER A 512 5.88 17.68 5.58
C SER A 512 4.50 17.93 4.97
N LEU A 513 3.60 16.95 5.01
CA LEU A 513 2.24 17.07 4.49
C LEU A 513 1.35 17.98 5.36
N LEU A 514 1.67 18.17 6.64
CA LEU A 514 0.90 19.04 7.53
C LEU A 514 0.88 20.49 7.04
N ALA A 515 2.00 20.97 6.48
CA ALA A 515 2.11 22.32 5.94
C ALA A 515 1.28 22.54 4.66
N LYS A 516 0.77 21.45 4.06
CA LYS A 516 -0.01 21.45 2.81
C LYS A 516 -1.50 21.31 3.04
N VAL A 517 -1.95 21.28 4.29
CA VAL A 517 -3.36 21.11 4.62
C VAL A 517 -4.15 22.37 4.26
N GLU A 518 -5.15 22.18 3.41
CA GLU A 518 -6.07 23.23 2.97
C GLU A 518 -7.51 22.89 3.36
N ARG A 519 -8.38 23.92 3.36
CA ARG A 519 -9.81 23.69 3.53
C ARG A 519 -10.37 22.99 2.29
N LEU A 520 -11.31 22.07 2.52
CA LEU A 520 -12.09 21.47 1.46
C LEU A 520 -12.85 22.58 0.69
N GLU A 521 -12.89 22.48 -0.62
CA GLU A 521 -13.58 23.45 -1.46
C GLU A 521 -15.08 23.45 -1.16
N PRO A 522 -15.71 24.63 -1.12
CA PRO A 522 -17.12 24.73 -0.78
C PRO A 522 -18.01 23.98 -1.77
N PRO A 523 -19.18 23.48 -1.33
CA PRO A 523 -20.08 22.73 -2.20
C PRO A 523 -20.48 23.53 -3.45
N PRO A 524 -20.81 22.84 -4.57
CA PRO A 524 -21.30 23.46 -5.80
C PRO A 524 -22.45 24.46 -5.58
N LEU A 525 -23.21 24.30 -4.49
CA LEU A 525 -24.26 25.23 -4.08
C LEU A 525 -23.79 26.69 -4.08
N LEU A 526 -22.59 27.04 -3.61
CA LEU A 526 -22.22 28.46 -3.51
C LEU A 526 -22.14 29.15 -4.88
N ALA A 527 -21.54 28.48 -5.87
CA ALA A 527 -21.50 28.98 -7.24
C ALA A 527 -22.91 29.07 -7.84
N TYR A 528 -23.76 28.09 -7.54
CA TYR A 528 -25.16 28.11 -7.94
C TYR A 528 -25.92 29.30 -7.33
N LEU A 529 -25.70 29.59 -6.04
CA LEU A 529 -26.35 30.69 -5.34
C LEU A 529 -25.97 32.05 -5.93
N ASP A 530 -24.69 32.25 -6.26
CA ASP A 530 -24.22 33.49 -6.86
C ASP A 530 -24.91 33.77 -8.21
N ALA A 531 -25.18 32.73 -9.01
CA ALA A 531 -25.89 32.86 -10.28
C ALA A 531 -27.41 33.09 -10.14
N HIS A 532 -28.00 32.78 -8.98
CA HIS A 532 -29.45 32.80 -8.75
C HIS A 532 -29.86 33.67 -7.54
N LEU A 533 -29.07 34.70 -7.23
CA LEU A 533 -29.39 35.66 -6.18
C LEU A 533 -30.72 36.37 -6.47
N ASN A 534 -31.52 36.53 -5.42
CA ASN A 534 -32.85 37.14 -5.44
C ASN A 534 -33.89 36.40 -6.30
N GLU A 535 -33.59 35.20 -6.77
CA GLU A 535 -34.57 34.42 -7.54
C GLU A 535 -35.60 33.78 -6.62
N GLU A 536 -36.86 34.18 -6.81
CA GLU A 536 -37.99 33.64 -6.07
C GLU A 536 -38.48 32.33 -6.68
N ARG A 537 -38.42 31.26 -5.89
CA ARG A 537 -38.91 29.94 -6.29
C ARG A 537 -39.81 29.36 -5.23
N TYR A 538 -40.62 28.38 -5.64
CA TYR A 538 -41.36 27.58 -4.68
C TYR A 538 -40.40 26.90 -3.70
N TYR A 539 -40.73 26.94 -2.41
CA TYR A 539 -39.76 26.58 -1.37
C TYR A 539 -39.21 25.16 -1.51
N GLN A 540 -40.01 24.20 -1.99
CA GLN A 540 -39.58 22.82 -2.17
C GLN A 540 -38.48 22.68 -3.24
N ASP A 541 -38.46 23.57 -4.24
CA ASP A 541 -37.42 23.56 -5.27
C ASP A 541 -36.09 24.02 -4.67
N TRP A 542 -36.11 25.08 -3.86
CA TRP A 542 -34.94 25.50 -3.08
C TRP A 542 -34.48 24.42 -2.10
N GLN A 543 -35.40 23.73 -1.42
CA GLN A 543 -35.04 22.64 -0.53
C GLN A 543 -34.31 21.50 -1.25
N LYS A 544 -34.77 21.12 -2.46
CA LYS A 544 -34.08 20.12 -3.30
C LYS A 544 -32.67 20.59 -3.67
N ILE A 545 -32.53 21.85 -4.10
CA ILE A 545 -31.22 22.42 -4.44
C ILE A 545 -30.28 22.43 -3.23
N PHE A 546 -30.76 22.84 -2.05
CA PHE A 546 -29.97 22.81 -0.81
C PHE A 546 -29.57 21.40 -0.39
N PHE A 547 -30.45 20.43 -0.63
CA PHE A 547 -30.18 19.03 -0.36
C PHE A 547 -29.15 18.45 -1.33
N GLU A 548 -29.33 18.68 -2.64
CA GLU A 548 -28.55 18.05 -3.72
C GLU A 548 -27.19 18.73 -3.96
N LEU A 549 -27.14 20.07 -3.95
CA LEU A 549 -25.91 20.83 -4.23
C LEU A 549 -25.18 21.29 -2.98
N GLY A 550 -25.91 21.45 -1.87
CA GLY A 550 -25.37 21.98 -0.61
C GLY A 550 -25.12 20.92 0.44
N HIS A 551 -25.63 19.71 0.21
CA HIS A 551 -25.62 18.61 1.17
C HIS A 551 -26.14 19.06 2.54
N ILE A 552 -27.20 19.88 2.53
CA ILE A 552 -27.79 20.44 3.75
C ILE A 552 -28.88 19.49 4.23
N TYR A 553 -28.71 18.94 5.44
CA TYR A 553 -29.60 17.95 6.03
C TYR A 553 -30.10 18.38 7.40
N ASN A 554 -31.32 17.96 7.78
CA ASN A 554 -31.82 18.23 9.12
C ASN A 554 -31.05 17.40 10.16
N LYS A 555 -30.60 18.05 11.24
CA LYS A 555 -29.84 17.38 12.32
C LYS A 555 -30.54 16.17 12.94
N ALA A 556 -31.88 16.13 12.90
CA ALA A 556 -32.68 15.07 13.48
C ALA A 556 -32.67 13.77 12.66
N ASP A 557 -32.26 13.81 11.39
CA ASP A 557 -32.37 12.65 10.48
C ASP A 557 -31.24 11.63 10.69
N GLY A 558 -30.15 12.01 11.36
CA GLY A 558 -29.02 11.11 11.63
C GLY A 558 -28.46 10.46 10.35
N HIS A 559 -28.28 9.14 10.39
CA HIS A 559 -27.82 8.32 9.24
C HIS A 559 -28.98 7.67 8.45
N ALA A 560 -30.24 7.97 8.78
CA ALA A 560 -31.41 7.44 8.07
C ALA A 560 -31.69 8.21 6.78
N GLU A 561 -32.78 7.86 6.08
CA GLU A 561 -33.25 8.55 4.89
C GLU A 561 -33.33 10.06 5.14
N LYS A 562 -32.42 10.81 4.53
CA LYS A 562 -32.23 12.24 4.83
C LYS A 562 -33.40 13.02 4.23
N SER A 563 -34.12 13.76 5.06
CA SER A 563 -35.23 14.59 4.60
C SER A 563 -34.73 15.93 4.03
N LEU A 564 -35.58 16.56 3.22
CA LEU A 564 -35.31 17.90 2.69
C LEU A 564 -35.09 18.93 3.83
N PRO A 565 -34.09 19.80 3.73
CA PRO A 565 -33.71 20.69 4.82
C PRO A 565 -34.82 21.68 5.18
N SER A 566 -35.06 21.86 6.47
CA SER A 566 -35.96 22.89 6.97
C SER A 566 -35.42 24.30 6.69
N TYR A 567 -36.31 25.29 6.63
CA TYR A 567 -35.92 26.70 6.43
C TYR A 567 -34.84 27.16 7.42
N THR A 568 -35.00 26.82 8.69
CA THR A 568 -34.07 27.23 9.76
C THR A 568 -32.69 26.58 9.56
N CYS A 569 -32.67 25.29 9.20
CA CYS A 569 -31.43 24.56 8.93
C CYS A 569 -30.69 25.14 7.71
N ALA A 570 -31.40 25.32 6.59
CA ALA A 570 -30.83 25.92 5.38
C ALA A 570 -30.33 27.35 5.62
N ARG A 571 -31.12 28.20 6.29
CA ARG A 571 -30.73 29.58 6.60
C ARG A 571 -29.47 29.65 7.47
N GLN A 572 -29.38 28.82 8.51
CA GLN A 572 -28.20 28.79 9.39
C GLN A 572 -26.93 28.40 8.63
N TRP A 573 -27.03 27.41 7.73
CA TRP A 573 -25.91 27.01 6.90
C TRP A 573 -25.49 28.15 5.96
N LEU A 574 -26.45 28.78 5.28
CA LEU A 574 -26.22 29.87 4.33
C LEU A 574 -25.54 31.09 4.98
N GLN A 575 -25.93 31.43 6.21
CA GLN A 575 -25.34 32.52 6.97
C GLN A 575 -23.84 32.32 7.26
N HIS A 576 -23.38 31.08 7.37
CA HIS A 576 -21.96 30.79 7.56
C HIS A 576 -21.11 31.16 6.33
N TYR A 577 -21.74 31.25 5.17
CA TYR A 577 -21.10 31.59 3.89
C TYR A 577 -21.47 33.00 3.39
N GLY A 578 -22.06 33.85 4.24
CA GLY A 578 -22.41 35.23 3.88
C GLY A 578 -23.67 35.36 3.03
N TYR A 579 -24.56 34.35 3.07
CA TYR A 579 -25.87 34.41 2.43
C TYR A 579 -26.99 34.46 3.48
N ASP A 580 -28.15 34.99 3.12
CA ASP A 580 -29.37 34.88 3.93
C ASP A 580 -30.51 34.29 3.11
N LEU A 581 -31.35 33.48 3.76
CA LEU A 581 -32.52 32.87 3.13
C LEU A 581 -33.76 33.63 3.53
N GLN A 582 -34.46 34.21 2.56
CA GLN A 582 -35.70 34.92 2.79
C GLN A 582 -36.90 34.04 2.45
N LYS A 583 -38.06 34.37 3.02
CA LYS A 583 -39.31 33.70 2.70
C LYS A 583 -40.50 34.66 2.72
N ARG A 584 -41.47 34.43 1.84
CA ARG A 584 -42.79 35.07 1.90
C ARG A 584 -43.88 34.19 1.33
N ARG A 585 -45.12 34.56 1.58
CA ARG A 585 -46.28 33.97 0.92
C ARG A 585 -46.73 34.87 -0.22
N VAL A 586 -46.82 34.33 -1.42
CA VAL A 586 -47.15 35.10 -2.62
C VAL A 586 -48.67 35.32 -2.71
N THR A 587 -49.10 36.54 -3.03
CA THR A 587 -50.52 36.94 -3.06
C THR A 587 -51.13 37.01 -4.46
N SER A 588 -50.33 36.98 -5.53
CA SER A 588 -50.76 37.08 -6.94
C SER A 588 -49.80 36.36 -7.90
N GLY A 589 -50.21 36.15 -9.17
CA GLY A 589 -49.39 35.46 -10.18
C GLY A 589 -49.41 33.92 -10.13
N GLU A 590 -48.53 33.27 -10.90
CA GLU A 590 -48.48 31.80 -11.06
C GLU A 590 -48.15 31.05 -9.75
N LEU A 591 -47.45 31.72 -8.81
CA LEU A 591 -47.11 31.18 -7.50
C LEU A 591 -48.10 31.59 -6.39
N ARG A 592 -49.28 32.11 -6.74
CA ARG A 592 -50.28 32.59 -5.78
C ARG A 592 -50.59 31.54 -4.70
N ASN A 593 -50.64 31.99 -3.45
CA ASN A 593 -50.85 31.21 -2.23
C ASN A 593 -49.72 30.25 -1.83
N LYS A 594 -48.63 30.15 -2.62
CA LYS A 594 -47.47 29.33 -2.28
C LYS A 594 -46.47 30.10 -1.39
N ASN A 595 -45.72 29.35 -0.59
CA ASN A 595 -44.55 29.87 0.11
C ASN A 595 -43.36 29.86 -0.87
N VAL A 596 -42.75 31.01 -1.06
CA VAL A 596 -41.56 31.17 -1.90
C VAL A 596 -40.37 31.54 -1.04
N TRP A 597 -39.22 31.01 -1.40
CA TRP A 597 -37.93 31.36 -0.83
C TRP A 597 -37.06 32.03 -1.90
N TRP A 598 -36.11 32.84 -1.46
CA TRP A 598 -35.04 33.38 -2.30
C TRP A 598 -33.81 33.62 -1.43
N VAL A 599 -32.63 33.61 -2.06
CA VAL A 599 -31.35 33.81 -1.37
C VAL A 599 -30.83 35.21 -1.66
N THR A 600 -30.33 35.89 -0.62
CA THR A 600 -29.69 37.19 -0.70
C THR A 600 -28.25 37.08 -0.24
N LYS A 601 -27.35 37.91 -0.76
CA LYS A 601 -25.98 38.03 -0.26
C LYS A 601 -25.95 39.13 0.83
N GLN A 602 -25.28 38.86 1.95
CA GLN A 602 -25.14 39.82 3.04
C GLN A 602 -24.14 40.93 2.72
#